data_AF-A0A9N9IYW4-F1
#
_entry.id   AF-A0A9N9IYW4-F1
#
_cell.length_a   1.000
_cell.length_b   1.000
_cell.length_c   1.000
_cell.angle_alpha   90.00
_cell.angle_beta   90.00
_cell.angle_gamma   90.00
#
_symmetry.space_group_name_H-M   'P 1'
#
loop_
_entity.id
_entity.type
_entity.pdbx_description
1 polymer ?
#
loop_
_entity_poly.entity_id
_entity_poly.type
_entity_poly.pdbx_seq_one_letter_code
_entity_poly.pdbx_strand_id
1 'polypeptide(L)'
;KPGDRIQLAGCYKAIGKPNQATTSATFKKIVTQEDIKNIKKVSKTKDVFELLARSLAPSIYGHEIIKKAILLMLLGGKEQNLSSGLPFSSSVGYPDAVGK
;
A
#
# COMPACT_ATOMS: atom_id res chain seq x y z
N LYS A 1 -13.96 -3.25 4.99
CA LYS A 1 -13.73 -4.71 5.06
C LYS A 1 -13.39 -5.07 6.50
N PRO A 2 -13.69 -6.29 6.97
CA PRO A 2 -13.17 -6.76 8.26
C PRO A 2 -11.64 -6.54 8.28
N GLY A 3 -11.14 -5.75 9.24
CA GLY A 3 -9.73 -5.35 9.33
C GLY A 3 -9.41 -3.91 8.90
N ASP A 4 -10.33 -3.19 8.26
CA ASP A 4 -10.13 -1.76 7.96
C ASP A 4 -10.30 -0.92 9.24
N ARG A 5 -9.38 0.03 9.47
CA ARG A 5 -9.47 0.96 10.60
C ARG A 5 -10.61 1.95 10.36
N ILE A 6 -11.64 1.90 11.21
CA ILE A 6 -12.74 2.86 11.22
C ILE A 6 -12.52 3.93 12.30
N GLN A 7 -12.91 5.16 12.01
CA GLN A 7 -12.94 6.25 12.98
C GLN A 7 -14.38 6.37 13.49
N LEU A 8 -14.62 6.00 14.74
CA LEU A 8 -15.90 6.21 15.41
C LEU A 8 -15.87 7.57 16.09
N ALA A 9 -16.56 8.54 15.52
CA ALA A 9 -16.77 9.85 16.14
C ALA A 9 -18.16 9.88 16.77
N GLY A 10 -18.21 10.09 18.08
CA GLY A 10 -19.44 10.20 18.83
C GLY A 10 -19.14 10.53 20.29
N CYS A 11 -20.08 11.14 20.98
CA CYS A 11 -19.98 11.31 22.41
C CYS A 11 -20.18 9.93 23.05
N TYR A 12 -19.15 9.39 23.70
CA TYR A 12 -19.35 8.25 24.60
C TYR A 12 -20.16 8.76 25.80
N LYS A 13 -21.48 8.55 25.76
CA LYS A 13 -22.37 8.88 26.87
C LYS A 13 -22.40 7.69 27.82
N ALA A 14 -21.52 7.70 28.83
CA ALA A 14 -21.82 6.94 30.03
C ALA A 14 -23.11 7.51 30.64
N ILE A 15 -24.02 6.66 31.11
CA ILE A 15 -25.20 7.09 31.86
C ILE A 15 -24.70 7.60 33.23
N GLY A 16 -24.14 8.81 33.28
CA GLY A 16 -23.54 9.40 34.48
C GLY A 16 -22.75 10.69 34.18
N LYS A 17 -23.29 11.82 34.65
CA LYS A 17 -22.82 13.23 34.67
C LYS A 17 -22.09 13.82 33.42
N PRO A 18 -22.57 14.94 32.87
CA PRO A 18 -22.01 15.54 31.66
C PRO A 18 -20.81 16.42 32.00
N ASN A 19 -19.64 16.14 31.42
CA ASN A 19 -18.64 17.13 30.98
C ASN A 19 -17.27 16.46 30.80
N GLN A 20 -16.98 15.94 29.59
CA GLN A 20 -15.60 15.80 29.10
C GLN A 20 -15.58 15.95 27.57
N ALA A 21 -14.83 16.95 27.09
CA ALA A 21 -14.60 17.19 25.67
C ALA A 21 -13.67 16.11 25.11
N THR A 22 -14.03 15.52 23.95
CA THR A 22 -13.28 14.43 23.30
C THR A 22 -12.57 14.97 22.06
N THR A 23 -11.23 14.84 21.99
CA THR A 23 -10.42 15.22 20.83
C THR A 23 -10.24 14.04 19.88
N SER A 24 -10.85 14.11 18.69
CA SER A 24 -10.69 13.14 17.60
C SER A 24 -9.50 13.52 16.71
N ALA A 25 -8.59 12.58 16.42
CA ALA A 25 -7.47 12.79 15.50
C ALA A 25 -7.51 11.75 14.36
N THR A 26 -8.12 12.12 13.24
CA THR A 26 -8.11 11.32 12.00
C THR A 26 -7.02 11.82 11.07
N PHE A 27 -6.00 10.99 10.79
CA PHE A 27 -5.01 11.26 9.75
C PHE A 27 -5.55 10.82 8.39
N LYS A 28 -6.20 11.74 7.68
CA LYS A 28 -6.57 11.55 6.27
C LYS A 28 -5.48 12.16 5.39
N LYS A 29 -4.89 11.37 4.49
CA LYS A 29 -3.92 11.89 3.51
C LYS A 29 -4.70 12.64 2.42
N ILE A 30 -4.79 13.96 2.55
CA ILE A 30 -5.35 14.83 1.52
C ILE A 30 -4.22 15.16 0.55
N VAL A 31 -4.36 14.75 -0.71
CA VAL A 31 -3.39 15.08 -1.76
C VAL A 31 -3.77 16.43 -2.36
N THR A 32 -2.88 17.41 -2.25
CA THR A 32 -3.08 18.76 -2.79
C THR A 32 -2.56 18.90 -4.23
N GLN A 33 -2.93 19.98 -4.91
CA GLN A 33 -2.39 20.29 -6.24
C GLN A 33 -0.87 20.55 -6.20
N GLU A 34 -0.35 21.05 -5.08
CA GLU A 34 1.08 21.23 -4.86
C GLU A 34 1.80 19.88 -4.73
N ASP A 35 1.21 18.92 -4.02
CA ASP A 35 1.73 17.56 -3.92
C ASP A 35 1.85 16.90 -5.30
N ILE A 36 0.84 17.07 -6.17
CA ILE A 36 0.88 16.56 -7.54
C ILE A 36 2.02 17.19 -8.35
N LYS A 37 2.26 18.49 -8.20
CA LYS A 37 3.40 19.17 -8.85
C LYS A 37 4.73 18.62 -8.32
N ASN A 38 4.84 18.41 -7.02
CA ASN A 38 6.04 17.88 -6.37
C ASN A 38 6.31 16.44 -6.81
N ILE A 39 5.29 15.58 -6.87
CA ILE A 39 5.41 14.21 -7.38
C ILE A 39 5.90 14.20 -8.83
N LYS A 40 5.32 15.06 -9.70
CA LYS A 40 5.76 15.18 -11.10
C LYS A 40 7.18 15.72 -11.23
N LYS A 41 7.60 16.62 -10.34
CA LYS A 41 8.97 17.15 -10.30
C LYS A 41 9.96 16.05 -9.92
N VAL A 42 9.66 15.29 -8.87
CA VAL A 42 10.49 14.16 -8.44
C VAL A 42 10.54 13.11 -9.54
N SER A 43 9.42 12.74 -10.16
CA SER A 43 9.37 11.74 -11.24
C SER A 43 10.26 12.06 -12.45
N LYS A 44 10.70 13.31 -12.64
CA LYS A 44 11.57 13.73 -13.76
C LYS A 44 13.06 13.59 -13.43
N THR A 45 13.44 13.35 -12.19
CA THR A 45 14.86 13.17 -11.85
C THR A 45 15.36 11.84 -12.40
N LYS A 46 16.66 11.75 -12.71
CA LYS A 46 17.24 10.51 -13.27
C LYS A 46 17.42 9.43 -12.20
N ASP A 47 17.55 9.84 -10.94
CA ASP A 47 17.88 8.96 -9.81
C ASP A 47 16.68 8.70 -8.88
N VAL A 48 15.45 8.81 -9.37
CA VAL A 48 14.22 8.61 -8.57
C VAL A 48 14.23 7.26 -7.86
N PHE A 49 14.66 6.22 -8.56
CA PHE A 49 14.66 4.87 -8.01
C PHE A 49 15.62 4.74 -6.83
N GLU A 50 16.82 5.32 -6.94
CA GLU A 50 17.81 5.34 -5.86
C GLU A 50 17.33 6.20 -4.68
N LEU A 51 16.75 7.37 -4.99
CA LEU A 51 16.23 8.29 -3.99
C LEU A 51 15.13 7.65 -3.14
N LEU A 52 14.20 6.94 -3.79
CA LEU A 52 13.12 6.22 -3.13
C LEU A 52 13.64 5.04 -2.30
N ALA A 53 14.58 4.26 -2.83
CA ALA A 53 15.18 3.15 -2.10
C ALA A 53 15.89 3.62 -0.84
N ARG A 54 16.67 4.72 -0.92
CA ARG A 54 17.37 5.31 0.24
C ARG A 54 16.40 5.88 1.28
N SER A 55 15.27 6.43 0.84
CA SER A 55 14.24 6.99 1.73
C SER A 55 13.40 5.91 2.43
N LEU A 56 13.40 4.67 1.94
CA LEU A 56 12.53 3.61 2.46
C LEU A 56 12.92 3.16 3.88
N ALA A 57 14.22 2.97 4.11
CA ALA A 57 14.77 2.52 5.39
C ALA A 57 16.10 3.23 5.67
N PRO A 58 16.07 4.53 6.01
CA PRO A 58 17.29 5.33 6.23
C PRO A 58 18.09 4.86 7.46
N SER A 59 17.47 4.11 8.36
CA SER A 59 18.11 3.53 9.55
C SER A 59 18.98 2.30 9.26
N ILE A 60 18.89 1.71 8.07
CA ILE A 60 19.67 0.54 7.67
C ILE A 60 20.75 0.98 6.69
N TYR A 61 22.02 0.85 7.12
CA TYR A 61 23.17 1.16 6.28
C TYR A 61 23.45 0.02 5.28
N GLY A 62 23.75 0.36 4.03
CA GLY A 62 23.99 -0.61 2.96
C GLY A 62 22.70 -1.28 2.45
N HIS A 63 22.84 -2.45 1.81
CA HIS A 63 21.72 -3.25 1.27
C HIS A 63 20.82 -2.54 0.24
N GLU A 64 21.41 -1.78 -0.68
CA GLU A 64 20.65 -1.05 -1.71
C GLU A 64 19.78 -1.96 -2.58
N ILE A 65 20.26 -3.17 -2.89
CA ILE A 65 19.51 -4.15 -3.67
C ILE A 65 18.24 -4.61 -2.92
N ILE A 66 18.33 -4.83 -1.61
CA ILE A 66 17.20 -5.29 -0.79
C ILE A 66 16.15 -4.17 -0.67
N LYS A 67 16.60 -2.92 -0.41
CA LYS A 67 15.71 -1.76 -0.37
C LYS A 67 14.99 -1.55 -1.71
N LYS A 68 15.69 -1.73 -2.83
CA LYS A 68 15.11 -1.70 -4.18
C LYS A 68 14.10 -2.82 -4.41
N ALA A 69 14.39 -4.04 -3.97
CA ALA A 69 13.48 -5.18 -4.09
C ALA A 69 12.18 -4.97 -3.30
N ILE A 70 12.28 -4.47 -2.05
CA ILE A 70 11.12 -4.14 -1.23
C ILE A 70 10.33 -2.99 -1.85
N LEU A 71 11.01 -1.98 -2.41
CA LEU A 71 10.36 -0.87 -3.11
C LEU A 71 9.52 -1.37 -4.29
N LEU A 72 10.06 -2.30 -5.10
CA LEU A 72 9.34 -2.91 -6.22
C LEU A 72 8.16 -3.79 -5.73
N MET A 73 8.34 -4.49 -4.60
CA MET A 73 7.28 -5.28 -3.97
C MET A 73 6.11 -4.38 -3.50
N LEU A 74 6.41 -3.22 -2.91
CA LEU A 74 5.40 -2.26 -2.46
C LEU A 74 4.69 -1.55 -3.63
N LEU A 75 5.39 -1.33 -4.74
CA LEU A 75 4.79 -0.79 -5.96
C LEU A 75 3.81 -1.80 -6.60
N GLY A 76 4.07 -3.10 -6.40
CA GLY A 76 3.30 -4.17 -7.00
C GLY A 76 3.62 -4.38 -8.48
N GLY A 77 3.11 -5.48 -9.04
CA GLY A 77 3.19 -5.78 -10.46
C GLY A 77 1.94 -5.34 -11.23
N LYS A 78 2.03 -5.32 -12.55
CA LYS A 78 0.85 -5.16 -13.41
C LYS A 78 0.10 -6.49 -13.47
N GLU A 79 -1.06 -6.56 -12.83
CA GLU A 79 -1.99 -7.69 -13.02
C GLU A 79 -2.51 -7.68 -14.45
N GLN A 80 -2.09 -8.66 -15.25
CA GLN A 80 -2.64 -8.87 -16.58
C GLN A 80 -3.77 -9.90 -16.46
N ASN A 81 -4.99 -9.40 -16.34
CA ASN A 81 -6.18 -10.24 -16.37
C ASN A 81 -6.41 -10.69 -17.81
N LEU A 82 -5.94 -11.90 -18.14
CA LEU A 82 -6.28 -12.56 -19.39
C LEU A 82 -7.80 -12.84 -19.38
N SER A 83 -8.50 -12.53 -20.46
CA SER A 83 -9.97 -12.68 -20.56
C SER A 83 -10.47 -14.12 -20.51
N SER A 84 -9.58 -15.10 -20.41
CA SER A 84 -9.90 -16.46 -19.97
C SER A 84 -10.13 -16.42 -18.46
N GLY A 85 -11.39 -16.54 -18.03
CA GLY A 85 -11.86 -16.47 -16.64
C GLY A 85 -11.38 -17.60 -15.72
N LEU A 86 -10.10 -17.93 -15.76
CA LEU A 86 -9.44 -18.78 -14.78
C LEU A 86 -8.57 -17.87 -13.91
N PRO A 87 -8.93 -17.67 -12.64
CA PRO A 87 -8.01 -17.10 -11.66
C PRO A 87 -6.73 -17.94 -11.70
N PHE A 88 -5.56 -17.30 -11.73
CA PHE A 88 -4.24 -17.95 -11.82
C PHE A 88 -3.86 -18.79 -10.57
N SER A 89 -4.85 -19.25 -9.81
CA SER A 89 -4.72 -20.02 -8.58
C SER A 89 -5.76 -21.14 -8.50
N SER A 90 -5.81 -22.03 -9.49
CA SER A 90 -6.43 -23.35 -9.33
C SER A 90 -6.10 -24.28 -10.49
N SER A 91 -5.59 -25.46 -10.17
CA SER A 91 -5.27 -26.60 -11.05
C SER A 91 -4.06 -26.44 -11.99
N VAL A 92 -2.85 -26.55 -11.43
CA VAL A 92 -1.80 -27.28 -12.16
C VAL A 92 -2.23 -28.75 -12.12
N GLY A 93 -2.92 -29.19 -13.17
CA GLY A 93 -3.24 -30.59 -13.40
C GLY A 93 -1.95 -31.37 -13.63
N TYR A 94 -1.82 -32.51 -12.95
CA TYR A 94 -0.79 -33.51 -13.25
C TYR A 94 -0.95 -33.97 -14.71
N PRO A 95 0.14 -34.10 -15.49
CA PRO A 95 0.08 -34.63 -16.84
C PRO A 95 0.01 -36.17 -16.80
N ASP A 96 -1.17 -36.72 -16.48
CA ASP A 96 -1.45 -38.15 -16.65
C ASP A 96 -2.75 -38.32 -17.43
N ALA A 97 -2.62 -38.49 -18.76
CA ALA A 97 -3.45 -39.38 -19.60
C ALA A 97 -3.10 -39.17 -21.09
N VAL A 98 -1.88 -39.53 -21.51
CA VAL A 98 -1.65 -40.00 -22.88
C VAL A 98 -1.38 -41.50 -22.75
N GLY A 99 -2.41 -42.31 -22.97
CA GLY A 99 -2.32 -43.74 -22.75
C GLY A 99 -3.60 -44.49 -23.11
N LYS A 100 -3.87 -44.53 -24.42
CA LYS A 100 -4.87 -45.36 -25.13
C LYS A 100 -6.33 -44.91 -25.08
#